data_AF-A9C226-F1
#
_entry.id   AF-A9C226-F1
#
_cell.length_a   1.000
_cell.length_b   1.000
_cell.length_c   1.000
_cell.angle_alpha   90.00
_cell.angle_beta   90.00
_cell.angle_gamma   90.00
#
_symmetry.space_group_name_H-M   'P 1'
#
loop_
_entity.id
_entity.type
_entity.pdbx_description
1 polymer ?
#
loop_
_entity_poly.entity_id
_entity_poly.type
_entity_poly.pdbx_seq_one_letter_code
_entity_poly.pdbx_strand_id
1 'polypeptide(L)'
;MIRTGSQYRDSIRDGRRVWMNGERVKDVTTHPMFKPLVDIRARMYDLQHEAALRDALTCDEGDGERHPIAHKLPLTRQDWWDKRRATDLLLEDMGGVVMRVGDESVGEMWSLFDGQDVLNELDPRFSANIRTHIRRVVRGDLFHVSANTDPKGDRSRLPQDQDPDVLLHVVKETDAGVIVRGAKYETAAAYANQAFTKPGLAHWGDAAQSEYAIGFICDLGAPGLRFICRPGLAARASAQDHPLSHRFDEVDAIVVFDDVLVPWENVLFYRHTRAAHFLRETLHRYSAFTFLQRSLKLADMLIGTALHNARQTGVEKLQAVQDRLAGLACYREGINAHLTAAIALAERSPAGLMMPNQSLLFTGRSLATSQLHHMMNTVRELCGGQVCLTPDHASFENEDTGPWLRKFYTLGPQWQADDRRKLLAYARDLLDSDHAGHRLSFQLFAQCPPYAQTAAVYRHFNWDAPLDFVGKSAGLTDRVKATQAPAQGDGAVAQWFRNHNTSD
;
A
#
# COMPACT_ATOMS: atom_id res chain seq x y z
N MET A 1 -20.33 -3.53 12.74
CA MET A 1 -19.55 -4.11 13.85
C MET A 1 -18.07 -3.72 13.72
N ILE A 2 -17.43 -3.36 14.83
CA ILE A 2 -15.98 -3.13 14.95
C ILE A 2 -15.36 -4.23 15.82
N ARG A 3 -14.19 -4.75 15.45
CA ARG A 3 -13.51 -5.81 16.21
C ARG A 3 -12.64 -5.23 17.32
N THR A 4 -12.35 -6.04 18.33
CA THR A 4 -11.26 -5.77 19.29
C THR A 4 -9.96 -6.44 18.85
N GLY A 5 -8.84 -6.00 19.42
CA GLY A 5 -7.53 -6.62 19.18
C GLY A 5 -7.49 -8.09 19.58
N SER A 6 -8.19 -8.48 20.64
CA SER A 6 -8.33 -9.89 21.04
C SER A 6 -9.08 -10.70 19.99
N GLN A 7 -10.24 -10.21 19.52
CA GLN A 7 -11.03 -10.88 18.49
C GLN A 7 -10.23 -11.07 17.20
N TYR A 8 -9.42 -10.08 16.80
CA TYR A 8 -8.52 -10.22 15.67
C TYR A 8 -7.48 -11.33 15.89
N ARG A 9 -6.78 -11.36 17.03
CA ARG A 9 -5.78 -12.39 17.32
C ARG A 9 -6.39 -13.79 17.31
N ASP A 10 -7.56 -13.96 17.91
CA ASP A 10 -8.26 -15.24 17.93
C ASP A 10 -8.69 -15.66 16.52
N SER A 11 -9.10 -14.70 15.69
CA SER A 11 -9.50 -14.97 14.30
C SER A 11 -8.38 -15.43 13.37
N ILE A 12 -7.11 -15.28 13.75
CA ILE A 12 -5.95 -15.76 12.98
C ILE A 12 -5.24 -16.96 13.62
N ARG A 13 -5.81 -17.51 14.71
CA ARG A 13 -5.44 -18.81 15.31
C ARG A 13 -6.28 -19.94 14.72
N ASP A 14 -6.32 -19.99 13.40
CA ASP A 14 -7.17 -20.88 12.60
C ASP A 14 -6.47 -22.16 12.15
N GLY A 15 -5.25 -22.41 12.62
CA GLY A 15 -4.45 -23.56 12.21
C GLY A 15 -3.75 -23.40 10.86
N ARG A 16 -3.76 -22.18 10.28
CA ARG A 16 -3.07 -21.84 9.02
C ARG A 16 -1.64 -22.31 9.00
N ARG A 17 -1.18 -22.61 7.79
CA ARG A 17 0.09 -23.27 7.58
C ARG A 17 1.25 -22.33 7.28
N VAL A 18 1.96 -21.85 8.30
CA VAL A 18 3.01 -20.82 8.15
C VAL A 18 4.42 -21.38 8.44
N TRP A 19 5.39 -21.03 7.60
CA TRP A 19 6.80 -21.33 7.76
C TRP A 19 7.65 -20.07 7.67
N MET A 20 8.71 -20.02 8.46
CA MET A 20 9.73 -18.97 8.42
C MET A 20 11.08 -19.60 8.77
N ASN A 21 12.15 -19.20 8.06
CA ASN A 21 13.51 -19.73 8.27
C ASN A 21 13.59 -21.27 8.24
N GLY A 22 12.78 -21.92 7.40
CA GLY A 22 12.72 -23.38 7.28
C GLY A 22 11.92 -24.08 8.38
N GLU A 23 11.46 -23.36 9.40
CA GLU A 23 10.72 -23.93 10.53
C GLU A 23 9.23 -23.63 10.46
N ARG A 24 8.46 -24.51 11.06
CA ARG A 24 7.01 -24.37 11.18
C ARG A 24 6.67 -23.39 12.29
N VAL A 25 5.95 -22.32 11.97
CA VAL A 25 5.43 -21.38 12.95
C VAL A 25 4.22 -22.01 13.66
N LYS A 26 4.30 -22.11 15.00
CA LYS A 26 3.23 -22.69 15.82
C LYS A 26 2.06 -21.73 16.02
N ASP A 27 2.35 -20.46 16.25
CA ASP A 27 1.35 -19.41 16.48
C ASP A 27 1.89 -18.07 16.00
N VAL A 28 1.26 -17.51 14.96
CA VAL A 28 1.64 -16.21 14.37
C VAL A 28 1.42 -15.05 15.33
N THR A 29 0.53 -15.19 16.33
CA THR A 29 0.21 -14.11 17.26
C THR A 29 1.30 -13.88 18.32
N THR A 30 2.16 -14.87 18.53
CA THR A 30 3.20 -14.86 19.56
C THR A 30 4.62 -15.04 18.98
N HIS A 31 4.74 -15.51 17.74
CA HIS A 31 6.05 -15.67 17.09
C HIS A 31 6.79 -14.32 17.00
N PRO A 32 8.06 -14.22 17.43
CA PRO A 32 8.78 -12.96 17.57
C PRO A 32 8.81 -12.08 16.32
N MET A 33 8.88 -12.67 15.12
CA MET A 33 8.93 -11.93 13.86
C MET A 33 7.56 -11.43 13.35
N PHE A 34 6.46 -11.97 13.86
CA PHE A 34 5.11 -11.55 13.46
C PHE A 34 4.42 -10.71 14.54
N LYS A 35 4.74 -11.01 15.81
CA LYS A 35 4.15 -10.38 16.98
C LYS A 35 4.13 -8.84 16.90
N PRO A 36 5.20 -8.12 16.50
CA PRO A 36 5.16 -6.66 16.44
C PRO A 36 4.04 -6.11 15.55
N LEU A 37 3.83 -6.69 14.36
CA LEU A 37 2.76 -6.26 13.47
C LEU A 37 1.39 -6.78 13.84
N VAL A 38 1.30 -7.99 14.41
CA VAL A 38 0.05 -8.46 14.99
C VAL A 38 -0.38 -7.55 16.15
N ASP A 39 0.57 -7.06 16.95
CA ASP A 39 0.33 -6.13 18.04
C ASP A 39 -0.13 -4.77 17.53
N ILE A 40 0.53 -4.21 16.52
CA ILE A 40 0.09 -2.96 15.87
C ILE A 40 -1.32 -3.12 15.30
N ARG A 41 -1.59 -4.23 14.60
CA ARG A 41 -2.92 -4.47 14.03
C ARG A 41 -3.98 -4.61 15.11
N ALA A 42 -3.68 -5.34 16.19
CA ALA A 42 -4.57 -5.46 17.34
C ALA A 42 -4.84 -4.10 18.00
N ARG A 43 -3.80 -3.26 18.16
CA ARG A 43 -3.93 -1.89 18.67
C ARG A 43 -4.87 -1.05 17.82
N MET A 44 -4.76 -1.12 16.50
CA MET A 44 -5.66 -0.40 15.59
C MET A 44 -7.13 -0.79 15.77
N TYR A 45 -7.41 -2.06 16.07
CA TYR A 45 -8.76 -2.50 16.43
C TYR A 45 -9.21 -1.87 17.76
N ASP A 46 -8.38 -1.91 18.79
CA ASP A 46 -8.71 -1.36 20.11
C ASP A 46 -8.92 0.17 20.09
N LEU A 47 -8.16 0.91 19.26
CA LEU A 47 -8.31 2.36 19.09
C LEU A 47 -9.73 2.76 18.64
N GLN A 48 -10.43 1.91 17.89
CA GLN A 48 -11.82 2.17 17.47
C GLN A 48 -12.79 2.24 18.66
N HIS A 49 -12.43 1.66 19.81
CA HIS A 49 -13.26 1.65 21.03
C HIS A 49 -12.89 2.79 21.99
N GLU A 50 -11.76 3.47 21.78
CA GLU A 50 -11.33 4.57 22.65
C GLU A 50 -12.17 5.82 22.42
N ALA A 51 -12.76 6.37 23.48
CA ALA A 51 -13.71 7.49 23.38
C ALA A 51 -13.14 8.71 22.62
N ALA A 52 -11.84 8.98 22.77
CA ALA A 52 -11.17 10.11 22.11
C ALA A 52 -11.00 9.95 20.59
N LEU A 53 -11.01 8.71 20.08
CA LEU A 53 -10.70 8.38 18.68
C LEU A 53 -11.85 7.68 17.95
N ARG A 54 -12.81 7.11 18.68
CA ARG A 54 -13.95 6.36 18.13
C ARG A 54 -14.65 7.09 17.00
N ASP A 55 -14.99 8.37 17.17
CA ASP A 55 -15.74 9.12 16.16
C ASP A 55 -14.90 9.47 14.93
N ALA A 56 -13.58 9.50 15.05
CA ALA A 56 -12.66 9.71 13.93
C ALA A 56 -12.31 8.40 13.21
N LEU A 57 -12.39 7.25 13.89
CA LEU A 57 -12.02 5.93 13.35
C LEU A 57 -13.21 5.07 12.94
N THR A 58 -14.43 5.48 13.29
CA THR A 58 -15.66 4.73 13.00
C THR A 58 -16.75 5.64 12.45
N CYS A 59 -17.72 5.05 11.76
CA CYS A 59 -18.93 5.71 11.29
C CYS A 59 -20.17 4.88 11.63
N ASP A 60 -21.31 5.54 11.76
CA ASP A 60 -22.65 4.93 11.79
C ASP A 60 -23.38 5.38 10.53
N GLU A 61 -23.81 4.42 9.70
CA GLU A 61 -24.51 4.70 8.44
C GLU A 61 -26.05 4.62 8.59
N GLY A 62 -26.56 4.74 9.82
CA GLY A 62 -27.97 4.74 10.15
C GLY A 62 -28.55 3.36 10.44
N ASP A 63 -27.71 2.33 10.55
CA ASP A 63 -28.12 0.96 10.93
C ASP A 63 -27.99 0.69 12.44
N GLY A 64 -27.55 1.70 13.22
CA GLY A 64 -27.38 1.59 14.67
C GLY A 64 -26.13 0.81 15.07
N GLU A 65 -25.30 0.40 14.11
CA GLU A 65 -23.99 -0.18 14.33
C GLU A 65 -22.88 0.76 13.87
N ARG A 66 -21.75 0.72 14.59
CA ARG A 66 -20.52 1.36 14.12
C ARG A 66 -19.70 0.41 13.27
N HIS A 67 -19.11 0.98 12.23
CA HIS A 67 -18.21 0.31 11.29
C HIS A 67 -16.92 1.12 11.12
N PRO A 68 -15.80 0.50 10.72
CA PRO A 68 -14.55 1.22 10.53
C PRO A 68 -14.66 2.24 9.40
N ILE A 69 -14.24 3.48 9.66
CA ILE A 69 -14.27 4.54 8.64
C ILE A 69 -13.39 4.20 7.42
N ALA A 70 -12.33 3.42 7.63
CA ALA A 70 -11.44 2.92 6.60
C ALA A 70 -12.20 2.12 5.52
N HIS A 71 -13.20 1.31 5.92
CA HIS A 71 -13.93 0.42 5.03
C HIS A 71 -15.18 1.06 4.41
N LYS A 72 -15.68 2.17 4.96
CA LYS A 72 -16.84 2.92 4.44
C LYS A 72 -16.71 3.20 2.93
N LEU A 73 -17.75 2.99 2.14
CA LEU A 73 -17.71 3.37 0.72
C LEU A 73 -17.59 4.90 0.58
N PRO A 74 -16.65 5.44 -0.22
CA PRO A 74 -16.55 6.87 -0.41
C PRO A 74 -17.68 7.34 -1.31
N LEU A 75 -18.60 8.16 -0.80
CA LEU A 75 -19.74 8.72 -1.55
C LEU A 75 -19.65 10.24 -1.72
N THR A 76 -18.80 10.87 -0.90
CA THR A 76 -18.58 12.31 -0.84
C THR A 76 -17.09 12.62 -0.76
N ARG A 77 -16.73 13.88 -1.01
CA ARG A 77 -15.36 14.37 -0.77
C ARG A 77 -14.99 14.34 0.71
N GLN A 78 -15.97 14.53 1.60
CA GLN A 78 -15.75 14.47 3.03
C GLN A 78 -15.31 13.08 3.49
N ASP A 79 -15.87 12.02 2.89
CA ASP A 79 -15.45 10.64 3.22
C ASP A 79 -13.95 10.41 3.01
N TRP A 80 -13.33 11.06 2.02
CA TRP A 80 -11.89 10.98 1.83
C TRP A 80 -11.09 11.76 2.86
N TRP A 81 -11.58 12.93 3.28
CA TRP A 81 -10.97 13.68 4.37
C TRP A 81 -11.02 12.91 5.68
N ASP A 82 -12.15 12.26 5.97
CA ASP A 82 -12.34 11.43 7.15
C ASP A 82 -11.41 10.21 7.13
N LYS A 83 -11.33 9.50 5.99
CA LYS A 83 -10.40 8.38 5.79
C LYS A 83 -8.93 8.79 5.94
N ARG A 84 -8.56 9.93 5.35
CA ARG A 84 -7.20 10.47 5.46
C ARG A 84 -6.89 10.76 6.92
N ARG A 85 -7.76 11.48 7.64
CA ARG A 85 -7.58 11.80 9.06
C ARG A 85 -7.48 10.54 9.92
N ALA A 86 -8.36 9.57 9.70
CA ALA A 86 -8.35 8.31 10.42
C ALA A 86 -7.03 7.56 10.27
N THR A 87 -6.54 7.46 9.04
CA THR A 87 -5.23 6.84 8.76
C THR A 87 -4.09 7.60 9.43
N ASP A 88 -4.09 8.94 9.38
CA ASP A 88 -3.04 9.74 10.01
C ASP A 88 -2.99 9.49 11.53
N LEU A 89 -4.16 9.44 12.18
CA LEU A 89 -4.27 9.10 13.62
C LEU A 89 -3.70 7.72 13.95
N LEU A 90 -3.97 6.71 13.10
CA LEU A 90 -3.44 5.36 13.29
C LEU A 90 -1.92 5.34 13.15
N LEU A 91 -1.36 6.01 12.12
CA LEU A 91 0.08 6.11 11.89
C LEU A 91 0.79 6.91 13.00
N GLU A 92 0.12 7.92 13.56
CA GLU A 92 0.60 8.72 14.69
C GLU A 92 0.66 7.90 16.00
N ASP A 93 -0.38 7.13 16.33
CA ASP A 93 -0.39 6.25 17.53
C ASP A 93 0.73 5.20 17.46
N MET A 94 0.92 4.56 16.30
CA MET A 94 1.96 3.54 16.15
C MET A 94 3.38 4.13 16.05
N GLY A 95 3.54 5.40 15.68
CA GLY A 95 4.84 6.08 15.60
C GLY A 95 5.75 5.55 14.48
N GLY A 96 5.19 5.17 13.34
CA GLY A 96 5.94 4.65 12.19
C GLY A 96 5.08 4.56 10.93
N VAL A 97 5.55 3.79 9.94
CA VAL A 97 4.82 3.55 8.69
C VAL A 97 4.72 2.05 8.43
N VAL A 98 3.48 1.57 8.30
CA VAL A 98 3.10 0.28 7.73
C VAL A 98 2.22 0.55 6.51
N MET A 99 2.44 -0.24 5.47
CA MET A 99 1.76 -0.14 4.19
C MET A 99 0.38 -0.81 4.23
N ARG A 100 0.25 -1.93 4.96
CA ARG A 100 -0.97 -2.73 5.11
C ARG A 100 -1.73 -2.37 6.38
N VAL A 101 -2.40 -1.22 6.35
CA VAL A 101 -3.37 -0.78 7.37
C VAL A 101 -4.78 -1.35 7.07
N GLY A 102 -4.96 -2.04 5.93
CA GLY A 102 -6.21 -2.70 5.52
C GLY A 102 -7.14 -1.84 4.67
N ASP A 103 -7.00 -0.51 4.69
CA ASP A 103 -7.74 0.43 3.84
C ASP A 103 -7.40 0.33 2.35
N GLU A 104 -6.12 0.10 2.05
CA GLU A 104 -5.59 0.02 0.68
C GLU A 104 -6.22 -1.10 -0.14
N SER A 105 -6.25 -2.33 0.39
CA SER A 105 -6.78 -3.49 -0.33
C SER A 105 -8.30 -3.46 -0.44
N VAL A 106 -9.00 -2.79 0.48
CA VAL A 106 -10.45 -2.54 0.38
C VAL A 106 -10.75 -1.55 -0.75
N GLY A 107 -9.88 -0.58 -1.00
CA GLY A 107 -9.97 0.30 -2.16
C GLY A 107 -10.00 -0.47 -3.49
N GLU A 108 -9.28 -1.57 -3.60
CA GLU A 108 -9.29 -2.42 -4.80
C GLU A 108 -10.63 -3.13 -5.01
N MET A 109 -11.33 -3.46 -3.92
CA MET A 109 -12.70 -3.97 -3.99
C MET A 109 -13.69 -2.90 -4.48
N TRP A 110 -13.48 -1.62 -4.13
CA TRP A 110 -14.29 -0.52 -4.67
C TRP A 110 -14.08 -0.34 -6.18
N SER A 111 -12.85 -0.51 -6.69
CA SER A 111 -12.60 -0.53 -8.14
C SER A 111 -13.39 -1.62 -8.86
N LEU A 112 -13.51 -2.79 -8.23
CA LEU A 112 -14.30 -3.89 -8.76
C LEU A 112 -15.81 -3.60 -8.70
N PHE A 113 -16.28 -2.93 -7.64
CA PHE A 113 -17.64 -2.44 -7.53
C PHE A 113 -17.99 -1.43 -8.63
N ASP A 114 -17.07 -0.53 -9.00
CA ASP A 114 -17.25 0.37 -10.16
C ASP A 114 -17.41 -0.39 -11.49
N GLY A 115 -16.79 -1.56 -11.60
CA GLY A 115 -16.83 -2.42 -12.78
C GLY A 115 -17.97 -3.42 -12.82
N GLN A 116 -18.84 -3.43 -11.81
CA GLN A 116 -19.79 -4.52 -11.62
C GLN A 116 -20.72 -4.73 -12.80
N ASP A 117 -21.10 -3.68 -13.53
CA ASP A 117 -21.99 -3.80 -14.70
C ASP A 117 -21.29 -4.53 -15.86
N VAL A 118 -20.01 -4.22 -16.10
CA VAL A 118 -19.16 -4.92 -17.08
C VAL A 118 -19.00 -6.40 -16.70
N LEU A 119 -18.88 -6.70 -15.41
CA LEU A 119 -18.76 -8.07 -14.92
C LEU A 119 -20.10 -8.82 -14.95
N ASN A 120 -21.20 -8.11 -14.73
CA ASN A 120 -22.56 -8.64 -14.78
C ASN A 120 -22.98 -9.03 -16.21
N GLU A 121 -22.46 -8.34 -17.23
CA GLU A 121 -22.59 -8.75 -18.65
C GLU A 121 -21.96 -10.13 -18.93
N LEU A 122 -20.94 -10.51 -18.17
CA LEU A 122 -20.19 -11.76 -18.37
C LEU A 122 -20.83 -12.92 -17.57
N ASP A 123 -21.11 -12.69 -16.29
CA ASP A 123 -21.88 -13.61 -15.44
C ASP A 123 -22.61 -12.80 -14.34
N PRO A 124 -23.95 -12.89 -14.24
CA PRO A 124 -24.70 -12.14 -13.24
C PRO A 124 -24.33 -12.45 -11.78
N ARG A 125 -23.78 -13.64 -11.51
CA ARG A 125 -23.36 -14.04 -10.16
C ARG A 125 -22.25 -13.13 -9.63
N PHE A 126 -21.38 -12.62 -10.50
CA PHE A 126 -20.22 -11.82 -10.11
C PHE A 126 -20.63 -10.53 -9.39
N SER A 127 -21.60 -9.79 -9.91
CA SER A 127 -22.07 -8.55 -9.27
C SER A 127 -22.68 -8.80 -7.88
N ALA A 128 -23.46 -9.87 -7.73
CA ALA A 128 -24.03 -10.27 -6.43
C ALA A 128 -22.94 -10.62 -5.41
N ASN A 129 -21.91 -11.37 -5.85
CA ASN A 129 -20.77 -11.74 -5.00
C ASN A 129 -19.95 -10.51 -4.60
N ILE A 130 -19.68 -9.59 -5.53
CA ILE A 130 -18.96 -8.33 -5.25
C ILE A 130 -19.70 -7.53 -4.17
N ARG A 131 -21.01 -7.33 -4.31
CA ARG A 131 -21.82 -6.61 -3.30
C ARG A 131 -21.81 -7.31 -1.94
N THR A 132 -21.84 -8.64 -1.93
CA THR A 132 -21.75 -9.44 -0.71
C THR A 132 -20.41 -9.23 -0.01
N HIS A 133 -19.30 -9.29 -0.73
CA HIS A 133 -17.96 -9.11 -0.15
C HIS A 133 -17.66 -7.67 0.27
N ILE A 134 -18.17 -6.67 -0.45
CA ILE A 134 -18.13 -5.28 0.01
C ILE A 134 -18.82 -5.15 1.37
N ARG A 135 -20.05 -5.67 1.52
CA ARG A 135 -20.76 -5.65 2.80
C ARG A 135 -20.01 -6.42 3.89
N ARG A 136 -19.42 -7.57 3.56
CA ARG A 136 -18.66 -8.41 4.50
C ARG A 136 -17.46 -7.68 5.06
N VAL A 137 -16.70 -6.97 4.23
CA VAL A 137 -15.55 -6.17 4.67
C VAL A 137 -15.98 -4.99 5.53
N VAL A 138 -17.00 -4.24 5.09
CA VAL A 138 -17.52 -3.08 5.82
C VAL A 138 -18.03 -3.49 7.21
N ARG A 139 -18.86 -4.54 7.27
CA ARG A 139 -19.55 -4.93 8.50
C ARG A 139 -18.76 -5.87 9.40
N GLY A 140 -17.81 -6.63 8.84
CA GLY A 140 -17.06 -7.65 9.57
C GLY A 140 -15.71 -7.20 10.12
N ASP A 141 -15.26 -5.99 9.76
CA ASP A 141 -13.98 -5.39 10.18
C ASP A 141 -12.78 -6.35 9.97
N LEU A 142 -12.79 -7.05 8.84
CA LEU A 142 -11.79 -8.07 8.50
C LEU A 142 -10.47 -7.43 8.10
N PHE A 143 -9.34 -8.00 8.54
CA PHE A 143 -8.05 -7.63 7.96
C PHE A 143 -7.92 -8.25 6.57
N HIS A 144 -8.23 -7.43 5.56
CA HIS A 144 -8.26 -7.78 4.16
C HIS A 144 -6.96 -7.33 3.46
N VAL A 145 -6.36 -8.23 2.68
CA VAL A 145 -5.14 -7.99 1.90
C VAL A 145 -5.36 -8.39 0.42
N SER A 146 -4.35 -8.32 -0.44
CA SER A 146 -4.49 -8.41 -1.90
C SER A 146 -3.44 -9.33 -2.55
N ALA A 147 -3.83 -10.53 -2.97
CA ALA A 147 -2.90 -11.50 -3.57
C ALA A 147 -2.90 -11.42 -5.12
N ASN A 148 -2.05 -10.56 -5.68
CA ASN A 148 -1.96 -10.35 -7.13
C ASN A 148 -0.79 -11.09 -7.81
N THR A 149 0.40 -11.02 -7.21
CA THR A 149 1.66 -11.31 -7.92
C THR A 149 1.97 -12.80 -7.94
N ASP A 150 1.97 -13.44 -9.11
CA ASP A 150 2.43 -14.82 -9.27
C ASP A 150 3.98 -14.95 -9.19
N PRO A 151 4.52 -16.16 -8.99
CA PRO A 151 5.92 -16.52 -9.27
C PRO A 151 6.37 -16.20 -10.70
N LYS A 152 5.43 -16.11 -11.66
CA LYS A 152 5.61 -15.69 -13.06
C LYS A 152 6.42 -16.62 -13.97
N GLY A 153 7.23 -17.52 -13.42
CA GLY A 153 7.97 -18.51 -14.21
C GLY A 153 8.88 -17.90 -15.28
N ASP A 154 9.00 -18.60 -16.39
CA ASP A 154 9.66 -18.10 -17.59
C ASP A 154 8.72 -17.16 -18.33
N ARG A 155 8.96 -15.86 -18.19
CA ARG A 155 8.15 -14.80 -18.80
C ARG A 155 8.27 -14.73 -20.33
N SER A 156 9.20 -15.47 -20.93
CA SER A 156 9.32 -15.57 -22.40
C SER A 156 8.35 -16.59 -23.01
N ARG A 157 7.74 -17.43 -22.17
CA ARG A 157 6.82 -18.50 -22.58
C ARG A 157 5.39 -18.15 -22.17
N LEU A 158 4.42 -18.68 -22.91
CA LEU A 158 3.02 -18.59 -22.50
C LEU A 158 2.77 -19.49 -21.27
N PRO A 159 1.74 -19.22 -20.46
CA PRO A 159 1.39 -20.05 -19.30
C PRO A 159 1.27 -21.55 -19.62
N GLN A 160 0.58 -21.88 -20.71
CA GLN A 160 0.37 -23.27 -21.14
C GLN A 160 1.63 -23.97 -21.64
N ASP A 161 2.67 -23.20 -21.98
CA ASP A 161 3.91 -23.76 -22.51
C ASP A 161 4.89 -24.11 -21.38
N GLN A 162 4.57 -23.89 -20.11
CA GLN A 162 5.42 -24.20 -18.96
C GLN A 162 4.63 -24.97 -17.89
N ASP A 163 5.25 -25.25 -16.74
CA ASP A 163 4.51 -25.83 -15.61
C ASP A 163 3.30 -24.94 -15.29
N PRO A 164 2.07 -25.46 -15.47
CA PRO A 164 0.86 -24.64 -15.38
C PRO A 164 0.64 -24.11 -13.96
N ASP A 165 1.17 -24.78 -12.93
CA ASP A 165 1.01 -24.44 -11.52
C ASP A 165 1.90 -23.28 -11.09
N VAL A 166 2.83 -22.82 -11.95
CA VAL A 166 3.67 -21.65 -11.66
C VAL A 166 2.84 -20.36 -11.59
N LEU A 167 1.69 -20.33 -12.25
CA LEU A 167 0.68 -19.29 -12.10
C LEU A 167 -0.57 -19.90 -11.47
N LEU A 168 -1.25 -19.12 -10.62
CA LEU A 168 -2.49 -19.60 -10.03
C LEU A 168 -3.57 -19.76 -11.11
N HIS A 169 -4.21 -20.93 -11.16
CA HIS A 169 -5.31 -21.22 -12.06
C HIS A 169 -6.33 -22.19 -11.46
N VAL A 170 -7.48 -22.31 -12.13
CA VAL A 170 -8.48 -23.33 -11.82
C VAL A 170 -8.08 -24.67 -12.42
N VAL A 171 -8.00 -25.70 -11.58
CA VAL A 171 -7.71 -27.09 -12.00
C VAL A 171 -8.97 -27.94 -12.14
N LYS A 172 -10.07 -27.54 -11.49
CA LYS A 172 -11.33 -28.29 -11.51
C LYS A 172 -12.53 -27.43 -11.11
N GLU A 173 -13.65 -27.62 -11.79
CA GLU A 173 -14.97 -27.13 -11.35
C GLU A 173 -15.74 -28.22 -10.60
N THR A 174 -16.49 -27.82 -9.58
CA THR A 174 -17.37 -28.69 -8.79
C THR A 174 -18.68 -27.97 -8.47
N ASP A 175 -19.68 -28.71 -8.02
CA ASP A 175 -20.96 -28.11 -7.58
C ASP A 175 -20.76 -27.12 -6.41
N ALA A 176 -19.76 -27.36 -5.56
CA ALA A 176 -19.45 -26.50 -4.40
C ALA A 176 -18.66 -25.24 -4.76
N GLY A 177 -17.95 -25.23 -5.89
CA GLY A 177 -17.01 -24.15 -6.23
C GLY A 177 -15.92 -24.61 -7.20
N VAL A 178 -14.89 -23.79 -7.33
CA VAL A 178 -13.69 -24.10 -8.14
C VAL A 178 -12.54 -24.53 -7.26
N ILE A 179 -11.71 -25.46 -7.73
CA ILE A 179 -10.46 -25.85 -7.08
C ILE A 179 -9.33 -25.11 -7.79
N VAL A 180 -8.53 -24.37 -7.03
CA VAL A 180 -7.38 -23.61 -7.55
C VAL A 180 -6.06 -24.22 -7.10
N ARG A 181 -5.06 -24.11 -7.97
CA ARG A 181 -3.68 -24.50 -7.69
C ARG A 181 -2.70 -23.46 -8.19
N GLY A 182 -1.59 -23.30 -7.46
CA GLY A 182 -0.46 -22.47 -7.83
C GLY A 182 0.05 -21.64 -6.66
N ALA A 183 0.58 -20.44 -6.91
CA ALA A 183 1.08 -19.60 -5.83
C ALA A 183 0.98 -18.08 -6.10
N LYS A 184 0.98 -17.30 -5.03
CA LYS A 184 1.04 -15.83 -5.04
C LYS A 184 2.03 -15.31 -4.01
N TYR A 185 2.75 -14.25 -4.31
CA TYR A 185 3.42 -13.45 -3.29
C TYR A 185 2.41 -12.52 -2.65
N GLU A 186 2.40 -12.47 -1.32
CA GLU A 186 1.59 -11.50 -0.61
C GLU A 186 2.17 -11.04 0.73
N THR A 187 2.10 -9.72 0.94
CA THR A 187 2.46 -9.05 2.18
C THR A 187 1.37 -9.26 3.22
N ALA A 188 1.74 -9.54 4.47
CA ALA A 188 0.82 -9.73 5.58
C ALA A 188 -0.10 -10.96 5.52
N ALA A 189 -0.02 -11.80 4.48
CA ALA A 189 -0.88 -12.97 4.31
C ALA A 189 -0.87 -13.92 5.52
N ALA A 190 0.29 -14.11 6.15
CA ALA A 190 0.42 -14.99 7.31
C ALA A 190 -0.42 -14.55 8.53
N TYR A 191 -0.81 -13.28 8.62
CA TYR A 191 -1.57 -12.73 9.74
C TYR A 191 -2.81 -11.91 9.29
N ALA A 192 -3.23 -12.03 8.03
CA ALA A 192 -4.49 -11.45 7.55
C ALA A 192 -5.66 -12.44 7.66
N ASN A 193 -6.90 -11.94 7.64
CA ASN A 193 -8.10 -12.80 7.65
C ASN A 193 -8.40 -13.35 6.25
N GLN A 194 -8.29 -12.53 5.22
CA GLN A 194 -8.66 -12.90 3.86
C GLN A 194 -7.85 -12.10 2.84
N ALA A 195 -7.75 -12.61 1.61
CA ALA A 195 -7.12 -11.93 0.49
C ALA A 195 -8.04 -11.83 -0.72
N PHE A 196 -8.07 -10.68 -1.38
CA PHE A 196 -8.57 -10.60 -2.77
C PHE A 196 -7.50 -11.15 -3.70
N THR A 197 -7.68 -12.40 -4.12
CA THR A 197 -6.76 -13.12 -5.02
C THR A 197 -7.18 -12.88 -6.46
N LYS A 198 -6.23 -12.52 -7.32
CA LYS A 198 -6.48 -12.09 -8.70
C LYS A 198 -5.29 -12.37 -9.62
N PRO A 199 -5.45 -12.37 -10.94
CA PRO A 199 -4.39 -12.77 -11.85
C PRO A 199 -3.39 -11.62 -12.09
N GLY A 200 -2.09 -11.96 -12.09
CA GLY A 200 -1.00 -11.01 -12.33
C GLY A 200 -0.53 -10.96 -13.79
N LEU A 201 -1.21 -11.67 -14.71
CA LEU A 201 -0.84 -11.75 -16.12
C LEU A 201 -1.08 -10.43 -16.85
N ALA A 202 -0.03 -9.92 -17.50
CA ALA A 202 -0.08 -8.68 -18.25
C ALA A 202 -0.55 -8.87 -19.70
N HIS A 203 -0.32 -10.05 -20.27
CA HIS A 203 -0.64 -10.38 -21.65
C HIS A 203 -1.39 -11.71 -21.67
N TRP A 204 -2.57 -11.69 -22.28
CA TRP A 204 -3.47 -12.84 -22.39
C TRP A 204 -3.50 -13.40 -23.81
N GLY A 205 -2.67 -12.88 -24.73
CA GLY A 205 -2.79 -13.13 -26.16
C GLY A 205 -4.15 -12.67 -26.69
N ASP A 206 -4.64 -13.37 -27.71
CA ASP A 206 -5.98 -13.18 -28.28
C ASP A 206 -7.06 -14.06 -27.60
N ALA A 207 -6.72 -14.69 -26.47
CA ALA A 207 -7.62 -15.61 -25.80
C ALA A 207 -8.77 -14.84 -25.13
N ALA A 208 -10.01 -15.11 -25.55
CA ALA A 208 -11.20 -14.57 -24.89
C ALA A 208 -11.48 -15.25 -23.53
N GLN A 209 -11.05 -16.51 -23.37
CA GLN A 209 -11.19 -17.27 -22.14
C GLN A 209 -9.89 -17.92 -21.66
N SER A 210 -9.71 -18.03 -20.35
CA SER A 210 -8.52 -18.65 -19.74
C SER A 210 -8.78 -19.10 -18.29
N GLU A 211 -8.30 -20.29 -17.93
CA GLU A 211 -8.37 -20.83 -16.55
C GLU A 211 -7.53 -20.01 -15.54
N TYR A 212 -6.60 -19.20 -16.04
CA TYR A 212 -5.82 -18.24 -15.25
C TYR A 212 -6.61 -16.96 -14.98
N ALA A 213 -7.69 -16.68 -15.72
CA ALA A 213 -8.50 -15.47 -15.59
C ALA A 213 -9.53 -15.61 -14.47
N ILE A 214 -9.06 -15.74 -13.23
CA ILE A 214 -9.90 -15.89 -12.04
C ILE A 214 -9.57 -14.85 -10.97
N GLY A 215 -10.59 -14.21 -10.42
CA GLY A 215 -10.49 -13.39 -9.22
C GLY A 215 -11.51 -13.80 -8.17
N PHE A 216 -11.07 -13.92 -6.92
CA PHE A 216 -11.88 -14.45 -5.84
C PHE A 216 -11.41 -13.95 -4.47
N ILE A 217 -12.28 -14.07 -3.47
CA ILE A 217 -11.91 -13.87 -2.06
C ILE A 217 -11.43 -15.20 -1.47
N CYS A 218 -10.21 -15.22 -0.97
CA CYS A 218 -9.62 -16.36 -0.29
C CYS A 218 -9.66 -16.15 1.22
N ASP A 219 -10.29 -17.07 1.96
CA ASP A 219 -10.09 -17.17 3.41
C ASP A 219 -8.70 -17.74 3.67
N LEU A 220 -7.84 -17.01 4.40
CA LEU A 220 -6.45 -17.40 4.60
C LEU A 220 -6.28 -18.51 5.65
N GLY A 221 -7.36 -18.90 6.33
CA GLY A 221 -7.44 -20.12 7.14
C GLY A 221 -7.84 -21.37 6.35
N ALA A 222 -8.14 -21.25 5.05
CA ALA A 222 -8.64 -22.38 4.26
C ALA A 222 -7.65 -23.56 4.18
N PRO A 223 -8.14 -24.82 4.16
CA PRO A 223 -7.29 -25.98 3.94
C PRO A 223 -6.62 -25.95 2.56
N GLY A 224 -5.42 -26.52 2.47
CA GLY A 224 -4.61 -26.52 1.24
C GLY A 224 -3.70 -25.30 1.09
N LEU A 225 -3.84 -24.26 1.91
CA LEU A 225 -2.92 -23.12 1.90
C LEU A 225 -1.60 -23.43 2.62
N ARG A 226 -0.50 -22.86 2.13
CA ARG A 226 0.81 -22.82 2.79
C ARG A 226 1.45 -21.45 2.62
N PHE A 227 1.93 -20.85 3.70
CA PHE A 227 2.58 -19.56 3.73
C PHE A 227 4.07 -19.76 4.01
N ILE A 228 4.92 -19.51 3.03
CA ILE A 228 6.38 -19.61 3.18
C ILE A 228 6.92 -18.18 3.20
N CYS A 229 7.28 -17.72 4.40
CA CYS A 229 7.70 -16.35 4.62
C CYS A 229 9.18 -16.14 4.34
N ARG A 230 9.52 -14.94 3.85
CA ARG A 230 10.91 -14.47 3.85
C ARG A 230 11.46 -14.39 5.30
N PRO A 231 12.79 -14.36 5.49
CA PRO A 231 13.37 -14.08 6.81
C PRO A 231 12.92 -12.71 7.33
N GLY A 232 12.87 -12.58 8.66
CA GLY A 232 12.64 -11.29 9.33
C GLY A 232 13.88 -10.38 9.21
N LEU A 233 13.66 -9.11 8.90
CA LEU A 233 14.73 -8.15 8.54
C LEU A 233 15.50 -7.63 9.77
N ALA A 234 14.98 -7.86 10.97
CA ALA A 234 15.60 -7.47 12.23
C ALA A 234 16.24 -8.64 13.00
N ALA A 235 16.08 -9.89 12.52
CA ALA A 235 16.17 -11.11 13.32
C ALA A 235 17.53 -11.39 14.00
N ARG A 236 18.59 -10.66 13.66
CA ARG A 236 19.95 -10.85 14.21
C ARG A 236 20.48 -9.68 15.02
N ALA A 237 19.73 -8.58 15.14
CA ALA A 237 20.21 -7.35 15.77
C ALA A 237 19.31 -6.91 16.93
N SER A 238 19.84 -6.08 17.84
CA SER A 238 19.08 -5.60 19.00
C SER A 238 17.97 -4.60 18.60
N ALA A 239 16.88 -4.54 19.36
CA ALA A 239 15.83 -3.55 19.13
C ALA A 239 16.29 -2.11 19.38
N GLN A 240 17.32 -1.94 20.22
CA GLN A 240 17.96 -0.66 20.52
C GLN A 240 18.79 -0.14 19.34
N ASP A 241 19.25 -1.04 18.47
CA ASP A 241 20.04 -0.76 17.28
C ASP A 241 19.18 -0.72 16.01
N HIS A 242 18.04 -1.40 16.01
CA HIS A 242 17.13 -1.53 14.87
C HIS A 242 15.68 -1.23 15.27
N PRO A 243 15.37 0.02 15.68
CA PRO A 243 14.09 0.37 16.28
C PRO A 243 12.91 0.34 15.31
N LEU A 244 13.15 0.41 14.00
CA LEU A 244 12.10 0.40 12.98
C LEU A 244 11.78 -1.02 12.53
N SER A 245 12.78 -1.80 12.14
CA SER A 245 12.60 -3.16 11.63
C SER A 245 12.11 -4.13 12.71
N HIS A 246 12.44 -3.92 13.99
CA HIS A 246 11.84 -4.68 15.09
C HIS A 246 10.34 -4.43 15.28
N ARG A 247 9.82 -3.30 14.77
CA ARG A 247 8.43 -2.89 15.01
C ARG A 247 7.56 -2.92 13.75
N PHE A 248 8.14 -2.65 12.59
CA PHE A 248 7.42 -2.34 11.35
C PHE A 248 7.82 -3.22 10.16
N ASP A 249 8.37 -4.42 10.41
CA ASP A 249 8.70 -5.40 9.37
C ASP A 249 7.45 -6.14 8.86
N GLU A 250 6.90 -5.70 7.72
CA GLU A 250 5.75 -6.31 7.06
C GLU A 250 6.13 -7.58 6.30
N VAL A 251 5.93 -8.72 6.95
CA VAL A 251 6.37 -10.01 6.43
C VAL A 251 5.66 -10.36 5.13
N ASP A 252 6.46 -10.60 4.10
CA ASP A 252 6.03 -11.12 2.80
C ASP A 252 6.10 -12.65 2.79
N ALA A 253 5.12 -13.28 2.15
CA ALA A 253 5.08 -14.73 1.98
C ALA A 253 4.80 -15.10 0.52
N ILE A 254 5.36 -16.22 0.08
CA ILE A 254 4.71 -16.98 -1.00
C ILE A 254 3.59 -17.82 -0.37
N VAL A 255 2.38 -17.59 -0.85
CA VAL A 255 1.16 -18.31 -0.52
C VAL A 255 0.95 -19.37 -1.59
N VAL A 256 1.15 -20.63 -1.23
CA VAL A 256 0.92 -21.79 -2.10
C VAL A 256 -0.52 -22.27 -1.90
N PHE A 257 -1.20 -22.51 -3.02
CA PHE A 257 -2.53 -23.06 -3.11
C PHE A 257 -2.38 -24.51 -3.60
N ASP A 258 -2.53 -25.45 -2.67
CA ASP A 258 -2.43 -26.90 -2.90
C ASP A 258 -3.85 -27.48 -2.93
N ASP A 259 -4.48 -27.42 -4.11
CA ASP A 259 -5.89 -27.81 -4.36
C ASP A 259 -6.90 -27.19 -3.39
N VAL A 260 -6.96 -25.85 -3.40
CA VAL A 260 -7.83 -25.09 -2.51
C VAL A 260 -9.21 -24.93 -3.13
N LEU A 261 -10.26 -25.36 -2.42
CA LEU A 261 -11.64 -25.10 -2.81
C LEU A 261 -12.00 -23.63 -2.56
N VAL A 262 -12.48 -22.95 -3.60
CA VAL A 262 -13.05 -21.62 -3.57
C VAL A 262 -14.55 -21.73 -3.86
N PRO A 263 -15.41 -21.49 -2.85
CA PRO A 263 -16.86 -21.51 -3.03
C PRO A 263 -17.34 -20.53 -4.11
N TRP A 264 -18.42 -20.86 -4.81
CA TRP A 264 -18.95 -20.03 -5.90
C TRP A 264 -19.30 -18.61 -5.45
N GLU A 265 -19.75 -18.41 -4.22
CA GLU A 265 -20.04 -17.10 -3.61
C GLU A 265 -18.79 -16.24 -3.37
N ASN A 266 -17.60 -16.84 -3.44
CA ASN A 266 -16.31 -16.15 -3.33
C ASN A 266 -15.67 -15.82 -4.68
N VAL A 267 -16.21 -16.34 -5.79
CA VAL A 267 -15.71 -16.07 -7.15
C VAL A 267 -16.28 -14.72 -7.64
N LEU A 268 -15.38 -13.80 -7.97
CA LEU A 268 -15.74 -12.44 -8.40
C LEU A 268 -15.66 -12.24 -9.92
N PHE A 269 -14.83 -13.03 -10.59
CA PHE A 269 -14.89 -13.27 -12.03
C PHE A 269 -14.11 -14.54 -12.36
N TYR A 270 -14.45 -15.19 -13.46
CA TYR A 270 -13.83 -16.45 -13.87
C TYR A 270 -13.88 -16.63 -15.39
N ARG A 271 -12.81 -17.17 -15.98
CA ARG A 271 -12.55 -17.42 -17.40
C ARG A 271 -12.49 -16.21 -18.31
N HIS A 272 -13.13 -15.09 -18.02
CA HIS A 272 -13.19 -13.96 -18.95
C HIS A 272 -11.94 -13.06 -18.88
N THR A 273 -11.10 -13.07 -19.92
CA THR A 273 -9.90 -12.21 -19.98
C THR A 273 -10.25 -10.72 -20.01
N ARG A 274 -11.40 -10.34 -20.60
CA ARG A 274 -11.97 -8.97 -20.53
C ARG A 274 -12.14 -8.48 -19.08
N ALA A 275 -12.60 -9.36 -18.17
CA ALA A 275 -12.74 -9.02 -16.75
C ALA A 275 -11.37 -8.79 -16.09
N ALA A 276 -10.38 -9.65 -16.38
CA ALA A 276 -9.03 -9.51 -15.87
C ALA A 276 -8.35 -8.23 -16.36
N HIS A 277 -8.53 -7.88 -17.64
CA HIS A 277 -8.05 -6.62 -18.21
C HIS A 277 -8.69 -5.40 -17.53
N PHE A 278 -10.02 -5.39 -17.40
CA PHE A 278 -10.73 -4.32 -16.73
C PHE A 278 -10.24 -4.14 -15.28
N LEU A 279 -10.11 -5.23 -14.52
CA LEU A 279 -9.61 -5.19 -13.16
C LEU A 279 -8.21 -4.56 -13.11
N ARG A 280 -7.30 -5.00 -13.98
CA ARG A 280 -5.92 -4.50 -14.00
C ARG A 280 -5.86 -3.00 -14.30
N GLU A 281 -6.70 -2.50 -15.20
CA GLU A 281 -6.74 -1.08 -15.57
C GLU A 281 -7.28 -0.19 -14.44
N THR A 282 -8.19 -0.74 -13.62
CA THR A 282 -8.96 0.02 -12.63
C THR A 282 -8.51 -0.23 -11.20
N LEU A 283 -7.63 -1.21 -10.98
CA LEU A 283 -7.26 -1.72 -9.66
C LEU A 283 -6.89 -0.62 -8.67
N HIS A 284 -6.10 0.35 -9.12
CA HIS A 284 -5.53 1.39 -8.26
C HIS A 284 -6.33 2.69 -8.22
N ARG A 285 -7.57 2.73 -8.72
CA ARG A 285 -8.43 3.93 -8.67
C ARG A 285 -8.54 4.52 -7.27
N TYR A 286 -8.63 3.66 -6.27
CA TYR A 286 -8.78 4.01 -4.86
C TYR A 286 -7.51 3.70 -4.04
N SER A 287 -6.90 2.53 -4.27
CA SER A 287 -5.77 2.06 -3.46
C SER A 287 -4.48 2.88 -3.66
N ALA A 288 -4.35 3.62 -4.76
CA ALA A 288 -3.22 4.54 -4.92
C ALA A 288 -3.25 5.69 -3.90
N PHE A 289 -4.42 6.11 -3.42
CA PHE A 289 -4.55 7.20 -2.44
C PHE A 289 -3.93 6.83 -1.11
N THR A 290 -4.31 5.67 -0.59
CA THR A 290 -3.82 5.15 0.69
C THR A 290 -2.31 4.92 0.64
N PHE A 291 -1.80 4.36 -0.46
CA PHE A 291 -0.37 4.19 -0.69
C PHE A 291 0.40 5.52 -0.72
N LEU A 292 -0.12 6.53 -1.43
CA LEU A 292 0.49 7.85 -1.51
C LEU A 292 0.50 8.54 -0.14
N GLN A 293 -0.54 8.34 0.67
CA GLN A 293 -0.59 8.83 2.06
C GLN A 293 0.53 8.22 2.93
N ARG A 294 0.88 6.93 2.77
CA ARG A 294 2.02 6.33 3.51
C ARG A 294 3.35 6.92 3.06
N SER A 295 3.45 7.26 1.78
CA SER A 295 4.63 7.94 1.23
C SER A 295 4.80 9.34 1.82
N LEU A 296 3.70 10.05 2.11
CA LEU A 296 3.73 11.33 2.82
C LEU A 296 4.34 11.19 4.22
N LYS A 297 3.89 10.20 5.00
CA LYS A 297 4.42 9.99 6.35
C LYS A 297 5.87 9.50 6.35
N LEU A 298 6.27 8.73 5.34
CA LEU A 298 7.67 8.38 5.13
C LEU A 298 8.53 9.62 4.84
N ALA A 299 8.02 10.59 4.08
CA ALA A 299 8.72 11.86 3.86
C ALA A 299 8.89 12.64 5.19
N ASP A 300 7.89 12.63 6.08
CA ASP A 300 8.02 13.23 7.41
C ASP A 300 9.11 12.54 8.25
N MET A 301 9.22 11.20 8.20
CA MET A 301 10.30 10.45 8.88
C MET A 301 11.69 10.84 8.35
N LEU A 302 11.82 10.99 7.02
CA LEU A 302 13.06 11.42 6.37
C LEU A 302 13.46 12.84 6.79
N ILE A 303 12.52 13.79 6.74
CA ILE A 303 12.74 15.19 7.15
C ILE A 303 13.11 15.27 8.63
N GLY A 304 12.35 14.60 9.50
CA GLY A 304 12.59 14.59 10.94
C GLY A 304 13.99 14.06 11.28
N THR A 305 14.38 12.95 10.66
CA THR A 305 15.72 12.36 10.83
C THR A 305 16.83 13.33 10.41
N ALA A 306 16.72 13.88 9.20
CA ALA A 306 17.70 14.83 8.66
C ALA A 306 17.83 16.08 9.53
N LEU A 307 16.70 16.66 9.94
CA LEU A 307 16.66 17.91 10.68
C LEU A 307 17.16 17.73 12.12
N HIS A 308 16.77 16.65 12.80
CA HIS A 308 17.35 16.31 14.11
C HIS A 308 18.86 16.13 14.00
N ASN A 309 19.36 15.45 12.95
CA ASN A 309 20.78 15.26 12.77
C ASN A 309 21.53 16.58 12.53
N ALA A 310 21.02 17.44 11.65
CA ALA A 310 21.64 18.74 11.36
C ALA A 310 21.65 19.67 12.58
N ARG A 311 20.59 19.62 13.40
CA ARG A 311 20.47 20.40 14.64
C ARG A 311 21.44 19.95 15.71
N GLN A 312 21.56 18.64 15.94
CA GLN A 312 22.44 18.14 16.99
C GLN A 312 23.91 18.54 16.76
N THR A 313 24.35 18.61 15.49
CA THR A 313 25.72 19.01 15.13
C THR A 313 25.87 20.51 14.85
N GLY A 314 24.81 21.31 14.98
CA GLY A 314 24.86 22.77 14.82
C GLY A 314 25.03 23.27 13.37
N VAL A 315 24.77 22.42 12.36
CA VAL A 315 25.00 22.76 10.94
C VAL A 315 23.73 23.16 10.19
N GLU A 316 22.56 23.12 10.84
CA GLU A 316 21.26 23.50 10.23
C GLU A 316 21.28 24.86 9.53
N LYS A 317 22.06 25.82 10.03
CA LYS A 317 22.12 27.19 9.49
C LYS A 317 23.00 27.34 8.26
N LEU A 318 23.75 26.30 7.86
CA LEU A 318 24.57 26.35 6.65
C LEU A 318 23.66 26.32 5.42
N GLN A 319 23.89 27.22 4.45
CA GLN A 319 23.04 27.33 3.26
C GLN A 319 22.94 26.00 2.49
N ALA A 320 24.04 25.27 2.36
CA ALA A 320 24.04 23.95 1.68
C ALA A 320 23.20 22.89 2.41
N VAL A 321 23.06 22.99 3.73
CA VAL A 321 22.18 22.11 4.52
C VAL A 321 20.72 22.53 4.36
N GLN A 322 20.44 23.83 4.41
CA GLN A 322 19.09 24.37 4.20
C GLN A 322 18.54 24.07 2.81
N ASP A 323 19.37 24.15 1.77
CA ASP A 323 18.99 23.81 0.39
C ASP A 323 18.49 22.35 0.28
N ARG A 324 19.25 21.40 0.83
CA ARG A 324 18.85 19.98 0.87
C ARG A 324 17.58 19.75 1.70
N LEU A 325 17.47 20.40 2.86
CA LEU A 325 16.27 20.32 3.70
C LEU A 325 15.04 20.89 2.97
N ALA A 326 15.20 21.99 2.22
CA ALA A 326 14.14 22.55 1.39
C ALA A 326 13.72 21.59 0.27
N GLY A 327 14.68 20.88 -0.36
CA GLY A 327 14.39 19.82 -1.33
C GLY A 327 13.49 18.71 -0.75
N LEU A 328 13.81 18.22 0.46
CA LEU A 328 12.96 17.25 1.17
C LEU A 328 11.56 17.80 1.46
N ALA A 329 11.46 19.08 1.85
CA ALA A 329 10.19 19.74 2.09
C ALA A 329 9.35 19.88 0.81
N CYS A 330 9.95 20.27 -0.32
CA CYS A 330 9.30 20.33 -1.63
C CYS A 330 8.77 18.95 -2.05
N TYR A 331 9.53 17.88 -1.84
CA TYR A 331 9.08 16.52 -2.10
C TYR A 331 7.85 16.15 -1.24
N ARG A 332 7.91 16.40 0.07
CA ARG A 332 6.81 16.15 1.00
C ARG A 332 5.56 16.96 0.64
N GLU A 333 5.70 18.25 0.39
CA GLU A 333 4.57 19.12 0.03
C GLU A 333 4.04 18.81 -1.37
N GLY A 334 4.87 18.35 -2.31
CA GLY A 334 4.40 17.84 -3.59
C GLY A 334 3.44 16.66 -3.42
N ILE A 335 3.78 15.70 -2.57
CA ILE A 335 2.89 14.57 -2.23
C ILE A 335 1.60 15.08 -1.57
N ASN A 336 1.72 15.98 -0.58
CA ASN A 336 0.59 16.55 0.14
C ASN A 336 -0.38 17.30 -0.78
N ALA A 337 0.16 18.08 -1.72
CA ALA A 337 -0.61 18.83 -2.72
C ALA A 337 -1.39 17.88 -3.62
N HIS A 338 -0.77 16.79 -4.11
CA HIS A 338 -1.46 15.78 -4.92
C HIS A 338 -2.59 15.09 -4.15
N LEU A 339 -2.37 14.65 -2.91
CA LEU A 339 -3.42 14.05 -2.07
C LEU A 339 -4.59 15.02 -1.86
N THR A 340 -4.28 16.28 -1.56
CA THR A 340 -5.28 17.32 -1.30
C THR A 340 -6.08 17.65 -2.56
N ALA A 341 -5.41 17.85 -3.69
CA ALA A 341 -6.04 18.16 -4.95
C ALA A 341 -6.88 16.97 -5.47
N ALA A 342 -6.42 15.74 -5.26
CA ALA A 342 -7.15 14.54 -5.64
C ALA A 342 -8.50 14.41 -4.92
N ILE A 343 -8.60 14.89 -3.67
CA ILE A 343 -9.87 14.96 -2.94
C ILE A 343 -10.71 16.15 -3.41
N ALA A 344 -10.09 17.33 -3.54
CA ALA A 344 -10.79 18.57 -3.89
C ALA A 344 -11.51 18.45 -5.24
N LEU A 345 -10.87 17.79 -6.20
CA LEU A 345 -11.32 17.56 -7.58
C LEU A 345 -11.78 16.11 -7.82
N ALA A 346 -12.16 15.39 -6.77
CA ALA A 346 -12.73 14.06 -6.89
C ALA A 346 -14.00 14.05 -7.75
N GLU A 347 -14.24 12.93 -8.43
CA GLU A 347 -15.28 12.77 -9.44
C GLU A 347 -16.18 11.59 -9.11
N ARG A 348 -17.41 11.58 -9.63
CA ARG A 348 -18.27 10.40 -9.51
C ARG A 348 -17.80 9.30 -10.46
N SER A 349 -17.54 8.14 -9.90
CA SER A 349 -17.28 6.89 -10.63
C SER A 349 -18.55 6.37 -11.33
N PRO A 350 -18.42 5.39 -12.25
CA PRO A 350 -19.56 4.75 -12.90
C PRO A 350 -20.60 4.16 -11.93
N ALA A 351 -20.17 3.59 -10.79
CA ALA A 351 -21.08 3.06 -9.78
C ALA A 351 -21.51 4.09 -8.71
N GLY A 352 -21.22 5.37 -8.93
CA GLY A 352 -21.67 6.48 -8.09
C GLY A 352 -20.80 6.77 -6.85
N LEU A 353 -19.72 6.03 -6.63
CA LEU A 353 -18.72 6.33 -5.60
C LEU A 353 -17.97 7.63 -5.92
N MET A 354 -17.50 8.33 -4.90
CA MET A 354 -16.59 9.46 -5.03
C MET A 354 -15.16 8.94 -5.25
N MET A 355 -14.71 8.95 -6.49
CA MET A 355 -13.37 8.53 -6.91
C MET A 355 -12.41 9.72 -6.81
N PRO A 356 -11.22 9.59 -6.19
CA PRO A 356 -10.21 10.64 -6.21
C PRO A 356 -9.84 10.99 -7.65
N ASN A 357 -9.48 12.24 -7.90
CA ASN A 357 -9.04 12.64 -9.22
C ASN A 357 -7.87 11.79 -9.71
N GLN A 358 -8.05 11.05 -10.80
CA GLN A 358 -7.10 10.01 -11.23
C GLN A 358 -5.80 10.59 -11.78
N SER A 359 -5.88 11.70 -12.53
CA SER A 359 -4.71 12.39 -13.07
C SER A 359 -3.79 12.88 -11.95
N LEU A 360 -4.36 13.60 -10.97
CA LEU A 360 -3.62 14.14 -9.83
C LEU A 360 -3.12 13.04 -8.89
N LEU A 361 -3.90 11.98 -8.68
CA LEU A 361 -3.50 10.87 -7.83
C LEU A 361 -2.31 10.09 -8.42
N PHE A 362 -2.38 9.71 -9.70
CA PHE A 362 -1.33 8.91 -10.32
C PHE A 362 -0.05 9.69 -10.55
N THR A 363 -0.13 10.99 -10.85
CA THR A 363 1.05 11.87 -10.91
C THR A 363 1.70 12.02 -9.53
N GLY A 364 0.91 12.16 -8.47
CA GLY A 364 1.42 12.15 -7.08
C GLY A 364 2.13 10.85 -6.70
N ARG A 365 1.56 9.69 -7.06
CA ARG A 365 2.21 8.38 -6.88
C ARG A 365 3.52 8.29 -7.66
N SER A 366 3.54 8.77 -8.90
CA SER A 366 4.75 8.80 -9.73
C SER A 366 5.83 9.70 -9.14
N LEU A 367 5.46 10.88 -8.62
CA LEU A 367 6.39 11.78 -7.92
C LEU A 367 7.01 11.08 -6.69
N ALA A 368 6.18 10.50 -5.83
CA ALA A 368 6.62 9.83 -4.61
C ALA A 368 7.61 8.71 -4.90
N THR A 369 7.21 7.75 -5.74
CA THR A 369 8.00 6.54 -6.00
C THR A 369 9.26 6.82 -6.80
N SER A 370 9.21 7.74 -7.77
CA SER A 370 10.37 8.06 -8.62
C SER A 370 11.45 8.84 -7.87
N GLN A 371 11.13 9.60 -6.83
CA GLN A 371 12.09 10.44 -6.11
C GLN A 371 12.57 9.85 -4.78
N LEU A 372 11.90 8.83 -4.24
CA LEU A 372 12.21 8.29 -2.91
C LEU A 372 13.69 7.92 -2.73
N HIS A 373 14.29 7.24 -3.72
CA HIS A 373 15.72 6.85 -3.67
C HIS A 373 16.65 8.07 -3.53
N HIS A 374 16.36 9.15 -4.26
CA HIS A 374 17.12 10.39 -4.21
C HIS A 374 16.92 11.08 -2.85
N MET A 375 15.69 11.14 -2.34
CA MET A 375 15.40 11.72 -1.02
C MET A 375 16.09 10.96 0.11
N MET A 376 16.09 9.63 0.08
CA MET A 376 16.83 8.81 1.04
C MET A 376 18.34 9.10 0.98
N ASN A 377 18.91 9.25 -0.23
CA ASN A 377 20.32 9.61 -0.37
C ASN A 377 20.62 11.02 0.17
N THR A 378 19.76 12.00 -0.09
CA THR A 378 19.87 13.35 0.48
C THR A 378 19.86 13.32 2.01
N VAL A 379 19.03 12.48 2.63
CA VAL A 379 19.06 12.29 4.09
C VAL A 379 20.37 11.66 4.54
N ARG A 380 20.92 10.66 3.84
CA ARG A 380 22.25 10.09 4.16
C ARG A 380 23.35 11.17 4.14
N GLU A 381 23.33 12.05 3.13
CA GLU A 381 24.28 13.16 3.03
C GLU A 381 24.14 14.16 4.19
N LEU A 382 22.91 14.41 4.65
CA LEU A 382 22.63 15.26 5.82
C LEU A 382 22.96 14.58 7.16
N CYS A 383 22.86 13.25 7.22
CA CYS A 383 23.29 12.44 8.36
C CYS A 383 24.82 12.40 8.50
N GLY A 384 25.51 12.34 7.36
CA GLY A 384 26.96 12.16 7.28
C GLY A 384 27.39 10.72 7.55
N GLY A 385 28.69 10.46 7.41
CA GLY A 385 29.25 9.09 7.48
C GLY A 385 29.06 8.37 8.82
N GLN A 386 28.69 9.06 9.90
CA GLN A 386 28.50 8.40 11.20
C GLN A 386 27.30 7.44 11.21
N VAL A 387 26.34 7.60 10.29
CA VAL A 387 25.20 6.68 10.18
C VAL A 387 25.63 5.23 9.93
N CYS A 388 26.75 5.01 9.21
CA CYS A 388 27.27 3.67 8.94
C CYS A 388 28.40 3.23 9.89
N LEU A 389 28.96 4.15 10.70
CA LEU A 389 30.10 3.88 11.58
C LEU A 389 29.72 3.72 13.06
N THR A 390 28.46 3.99 13.43
CA THR A 390 28.04 4.00 14.84
C THR A 390 28.12 2.61 15.47
N PRO A 391 28.87 2.43 16.57
CA PRO A 391 28.90 1.17 17.32
C PRO A 391 27.53 0.77 17.85
N ASP A 392 27.36 -0.53 18.10
CA ASP A 392 26.11 -1.07 18.62
C ASP A 392 25.84 -0.67 20.08
N HIS A 393 24.60 -0.86 20.53
CA HIS A 393 24.20 -0.53 21.89
C HIS A 393 25.05 -1.26 22.94
N ALA A 394 25.43 -2.52 22.69
CA ALA A 394 26.27 -3.29 23.60
C ALA A 394 27.63 -2.63 23.84
N SER A 395 28.23 -2.01 22.82
CA SER A 395 29.47 -1.25 22.97
C SER A 395 29.32 -0.03 23.89
N PHE A 396 28.15 0.63 23.91
CA PHE A 396 27.86 1.76 24.81
C PHE A 396 27.68 1.32 26.27
N GLU A 397 27.15 0.11 26.49
CA GLU A 397 26.94 -0.48 27.82
C GLU A 397 28.19 -1.16 28.39
N ASN A 398 29.16 -1.49 27.55
CA ASN A 398 30.40 -2.12 27.97
C ASN A 398 31.21 -1.23 28.93
N GLU A 399 31.80 -1.85 29.96
CA GLU A 399 32.54 -1.16 31.02
C GLU A 399 33.79 -0.44 30.51
N ASP A 400 34.50 -1.02 29.54
CA ASP A 400 35.74 -0.47 28.98
C ASP A 400 35.48 0.56 27.87
N THR A 401 34.59 0.26 26.93
CA THR A 401 34.30 1.14 25.76
C THR A 401 33.24 2.20 26.05
N GLY A 402 32.29 1.93 26.95
CA GLY A 402 31.20 2.82 27.29
C GLY A 402 31.64 4.23 27.75
N PRO A 403 32.65 4.37 28.65
CA PRO A 403 33.18 5.68 29.01
C PRO A 403 33.68 6.50 27.81
N TRP A 404 34.32 5.85 26.83
CA TRP A 404 34.81 6.51 25.62
C TRP A 404 33.67 6.92 24.69
N LEU A 405 32.69 6.03 24.48
CA LEU A 405 31.54 6.35 23.64
C LEU A 405 30.70 7.47 24.26
N ARG A 406 30.51 7.48 25.59
CA ARG A 406 29.88 8.61 26.30
C ARG A 406 30.63 9.92 26.07
N LYS A 407 31.97 9.90 26.09
CA LYS A 407 32.78 11.09 25.82
C LYS A 407 32.63 11.57 24.37
N PHE A 408 32.74 10.67 23.39
CA PHE A 408 32.82 11.05 21.98
C PHE A 408 31.46 11.28 21.30
N TYR A 409 30.38 10.73 21.84
CA TYR A 409 29.01 10.92 21.32
C TYR A 409 28.22 12.02 22.03
N THR A 410 28.67 12.51 23.19
CA THR A 410 28.07 13.70 23.80
C THR A 410 28.54 14.96 23.08
N LEU A 411 27.61 15.75 22.57
CA LEU A 411 27.92 16.99 21.85
C LEU A 411 27.81 18.25 22.70
N GLY A 412 27.10 18.17 23.83
CA GLY A 412 26.86 19.30 24.72
C GLY A 412 25.77 19.00 25.74
N PRO A 413 25.24 20.02 26.44
CA PRO A 413 24.25 19.80 27.49
C PRO A 413 22.92 19.22 26.97
N GLN A 414 22.55 19.54 25.72
CA GLN A 414 21.28 19.11 25.13
C GLN A 414 21.34 17.71 24.49
N TRP A 415 22.49 17.31 23.94
CA TRP A 415 22.66 16.04 23.22
C TRP A 415 23.67 15.16 23.94
N GLN A 416 23.15 14.26 24.77
CA GLN A 416 23.92 13.22 25.43
C GLN A 416 24.16 12.05 24.48
N ALA A 417 25.19 11.25 24.77
CA ALA A 417 25.60 10.13 23.94
C ALA A 417 24.49 9.14 23.58
N ASP A 418 23.58 8.84 24.53
CA ASP A 418 22.49 7.87 24.28
C ASP A 418 21.43 8.41 23.31
N ASP A 419 21.06 9.69 23.41
CA ASP A 419 20.10 10.30 22.46
C ASP A 419 20.70 10.38 21.06
N ARG A 420 21.99 10.76 20.96
CA ARG A 420 22.71 10.74 19.67
C ARG A 420 22.76 9.33 19.08
N ARG A 421 23.08 8.31 19.90
CA ARG A 421 23.11 6.90 19.48
C ARG A 421 21.75 6.45 18.97
N LYS A 422 20.66 6.74 19.69
CA LYS A 422 19.28 6.38 19.27
C LYS A 422 18.94 7.00 17.91
N LEU A 423 19.25 8.27 17.70
CA LEU A 423 18.99 8.94 16.42
C LEU A 423 19.79 8.33 15.27
N LEU A 424 21.07 8.00 15.50
CA LEU A 424 21.92 7.36 14.48
C LEU A 424 21.48 5.92 14.18
N ALA A 425 21.08 5.16 15.20
CA ALA A 425 20.49 3.82 15.03
C ALA A 425 19.16 3.88 14.24
N TYR A 426 18.30 4.86 14.56
CA TYR A 426 17.07 5.11 13.81
C TYR A 426 17.37 5.48 12.36
N ALA A 427 18.31 6.39 12.11
CA ALA A 427 18.70 6.80 10.77
C ALA A 427 19.27 5.62 9.96
N ARG A 428 20.14 4.80 10.56
CA ARG A 428 20.66 3.58 9.95
C ARG A 428 19.54 2.61 9.59
N ASP A 429 18.59 2.38 10.48
CA ASP A 429 17.50 1.44 10.21
C ASP A 429 16.47 1.98 9.20
N LEU A 430 16.41 3.30 9.02
CA LEU A 430 15.58 3.96 8.00
C LEU A 430 16.24 3.97 6.62
N LEU A 431 17.57 4.02 6.55
CA LEU A 431 18.31 4.32 5.32
C LEU A 431 19.22 3.18 4.85
N ASP A 432 19.86 2.44 5.75
CA ASP A 432 21.02 1.60 5.43
C ASP A 432 20.87 0.12 5.83
N SER A 433 19.78 -0.26 6.51
CA SER A 433 19.52 -1.65 6.89
C SER A 433 18.86 -2.48 5.77
N ASP A 434 18.81 -3.80 5.95
CA ASP A 434 18.03 -4.71 5.09
C ASP A 434 16.57 -4.28 4.99
N HIS A 435 16.01 -3.74 6.09
CA HIS A 435 14.67 -3.15 6.12
C HIS A 435 14.54 -1.90 5.25
N ALA A 436 15.53 -1.01 5.28
CA ALA A 436 15.55 0.16 4.42
C ALA A 436 15.66 -0.21 2.93
N GLY A 437 16.52 -1.16 2.59
CA GLY A 437 16.69 -1.68 1.23
C GLY A 437 15.45 -2.40 0.71
N HIS A 438 14.83 -3.23 1.55
CA HIS A 438 13.53 -3.86 1.26
C HIS A 438 12.47 -2.80 1.03
N ARG A 439 12.31 -1.83 1.94
CA ARG A 439 11.28 -0.78 1.84
C ARG A 439 11.39 0.03 0.55
N LEU A 440 12.61 0.39 0.13
CA LEU A 440 12.82 1.10 -1.13
C LEU A 440 12.39 0.26 -2.33
N SER A 441 12.78 -1.02 -2.35
CA SER A 441 12.38 -1.96 -3.41
C SER A 441 10.87 -2.21 -3.41
N PHE A 442 10.29 -2.39 -2.22
CA PHE A 442 8.86 -2.59 -2.03
C PHE A 442 8.07 -1.38 -2.55
N GLN A 443 8.40 -0.17 -2.12
CA GLN A 443 7.75 1.06 -2.59
C GLN A 443 7.79 1.20 -4.12
N LEU A 444 8.87 0.76 -4.77
CA LEU A 444 9.00 0.81 -6.22
C LEU A 444 8.04 -0.14 -6.96
N PHE A 445 7.71 -1.29 -6.37
CA PHE A 445 6.98 -2.37 -7.04
C PHE A 445 5.61 -2.74 -6.44
N ALA A 446 5.29 -2.27 -5.23
CA ALA A 446 4.17 -2.74 -4.42
C ALA A 446 2.81 -2.69 -5.13
N GLN A 447 2.54 -1.62 -5.88
CA GLN A 447 1.34 -1.53 -6.72
C GLN A 447 1.57 -2.16 -8.10
N CYS A 448 2.60 -1.71 -8.82
CA CYS A 448 2.99 -2.25 -10.11
C CYS A 448 4.40 -1.75 -10.51
N PRO A 449 5.04 -2.32 -11.55
CA PRO A 449 6.33 -1.83 -12.04
C PRO A 449 6.28 -0.36 -12.49
N PRO A 450 7.39 0.39 -12.45
CA PRO A 450 7.41 1.83 -12.74
C PRO A 450 6.80 2.22 -14.10
N TYR A 451 7.07 1.46 -15.16
CA TYR A 451 6.49 1.73 -16.48
C TYR A 451 4.95 1.62 -16.50
N ALA A 452 4.37 0.74 -15.67
CA ALA A 452 2.93 0.60 -15.56
C ALA A 452 2.32 1.74 -14.75
N GLN A 453 3.05 2.24 -13.75
CA GLN A 453 2.67 3.43 -12.99
C GLN A 453 2.61 4.67 -13.89
N THR A 454 3.63 4.90 -14.73
CA THR A 454 3.65 6.03 -15.68
C THR A 454 2.67 5.84 -16.84
N ALA A 455 2.41 4.61 -17.27
CA ALA A 455 1.34 4.35 -18.23
C ALA A 455 -0.05 4.74 -17.68
N ALA A 456 -0.28 4.61 -16.37
CA ALA A 456 -1.51 5.13 -15.76
C ALA A 456 -1.58 6.66 -15.83
N VAL A 457 -0.46 7.37 -15.59
CA VAL A 457 -0.40 8.82 -15.82
C VAL A 457 -0.75 9.17 -17.26
N TYR A 458 -0.15 8.49 -18.24
CA TYR A 458 -0.39 8.73 -19.65
C TYR A 458 -1.87 8.55 -20.03
N ARG A 459 -2.54 7.53 -19.49
CA ARG A 459 -3.96 7.25 -19.78
C ARG A 459 -4.94 8.23 -19.14
N HIS A 460 -4.58 8.86 -18.02
CA HIS A 460 -5.50 9.70 -17.25
C HIS A 460 -5.22 11.20 -17.35
N PHE A 461 -4.05 11.60 -17.85
CA PHE A 461 -3.73 13.00 -18.10
C PHE A 461 -4.45 13.52 -19.34
N ASN A 462 -4.97 14.75 -19.27
CA ASN A 462 -5.62 15.43 -20.38
C ASN A 462 -4.60 16.10 -21.31
N TRP A 463 -4.19 15.35 -22.33
CA TRP A 463 -3.28 15.82 -23.36
C TRP A 463 -3.92 16.82 -24.34
N ASP A 464 -5.24 16.77 -24.51
CA ASP A 464 -5.96 17.66 -25.43
C ASP A 464 -5.89 19.11 -24.98
N ALA A 465 -5.97 19.38 -23.67
CA ALA A 465 -5.95 20.75 -23.15
C ALA A 465 -4.64 21.51 -23.50
N PRO A 466 -3.43 20.96 -23.26
CA PRO A 466 -2.18 21.56 -23.74
C PRO A 466 -2.09 21.66 -25.28
N LEU A 467 -2.56 20.65 -26.02
CA LEU A 467 -2.56 20.64 -27.48
C LEU A 467 -3.44 21.76 -28.04
N ASP A 468 -4.65 21.93 -27.50
CA ASP A 468 -5.58 22.98 -27.89
C ASP A 468 -5.03 24.38 -27.58
N PHE A 469 -4.40 24.54 -26.41
CA PHE A 469 -3.76 25.80 -26.03
C PHE A 469 -2.67 26.20 -27.03
N VAL A 470 -1.74 25.29 -27.33
CA VAL A 470 -0.67 25.53 -28.30
C VAL A 470 -1.23 25.71 -29.71
N GLY A 471 -2.19 24.88 -30.11
CA GLY A 471 -2.82 24.95 -31.43
C GLY A 471 -3.45 26.32 -31.69
N LYS A 472 -4.16 26.87 -30.70
CA LYS A 472 -4.71 28.22 -30.77
C LYS A 472 -3.62 29.29 -30.79
N SER A 473 -2.64 29.20 -29.90
CA SER A 473 -1.57 30.21 -29.80
C SER A 473 -0.65 30.26 -31.02
N ALA A 474 -0.43 29.13 -31.68
CA ALA A 474 0.42 29.02 -32.87
C ALA A 474 -0.36 29.19 -34.19
N GLY A 475 -1.68 29.38 -34.15
CA GLY A 475 -2.50 29.48 -35.37
C GLY A 475 -2.51 28.20 -36.20
N LEU A 476 -2.42 27.02 -35.56
CA LEU A 476 -2.42 25.75 -36.27
C LEU A 476 -3.79 25.49 -36.90
N THR A 477 -3.78 24.99 -38.13
CA THR A 477 -5.02 24.59 -38.81
C THR A 477 -5.63 23.35 -38.14
N ASP A 478 -6.95 23.17 -38.27
CA ASP A 478 -7.66 21.99 -37.74
C ASP A 478 -7.15 20.66 -38.32
N ARG A 479 -6.42 20.68 -39.44
CA ARG A 479 -5.77 19.48 -40.01
C ARG A 479 -4.79 18.83 -39.04
N VAL A 480 -4.18 19.61 -38.15
CA VAL A 480 -3.22 19.11 -37.14
C VAL A 480 -3.93 18.56 -35.90
N LYS A 481 -5.19 18.95 -35.67
CA LYS A 481 -6.01 18.41 -34.58
C LYS A 481 -6.57 17.00 -34.87
N ALA A 482 -6.62 16.58 -36.13
CA ALA A 482 -7.21 15.32 -36.56
C ALA A 482 -6.31 14.09 -36.37
N THR A 483 -5.02 14.26 -36.04
CA THR A 483 -4.10 13.15 -35.75
C THR A 483 -4.35 12.59 -34.35
N GLN A 484 -5.16 11.52 -34.27
CA GLN A 484 -5.49 10.69 -33.10
C GLN A 484 -5.78 11.46 -31.80
N ALA A 485 -7.07 11.55 -31.44
CA ALA A 485 -7.44 11.93 -30.09
C ALA A 485 -6.80 10.96 -29.08
N PRO A 486 -5.95 11.41 -28.14
CA PRO A 486 -5.61 10.61 -26.98
C PRO A 486 -6.89 10.23 -26.21
N ALA A 487 -6.80 9.21 -25.34
CA ALA A 487 -7.90 8.86 -24.46
C ALA A 487 -8.40 10.11 -23.71
N GLN A 488 -9.72 10.25 -23.50
CA GLN A 488 -10.29 11.35 -22.72
C GLN A 488 -9.59 11.41 -21.36
N GLY A 489 -8.69 12.38 -21.21
CA GLY A 489 -8.02 12.63 -19.94
C GLY A 489 -8.89 13.48 -19.03
N ASP A 490 -8.41 13.67 -17.80
CA ASP A 490 -9.13 14.40 -16.76
C ASP A 490 -9.37 15.90 -17.11
N GLY A 491 -10.64 16.28 -17.17
CA GLY A 491 -11.10 17.65 -17.39
C GLY A 491 -11.57 18.37 -16.11
N ALA A 492 -11.36 17.81 -14.92
CA ALA A 492 -11.99 18.24 -13.67
C ALA A 492 -11.79 19.73 -13.38
N VAL A 493 -10.61 20.28 -13.61
CA VAL A 493 -10.35 21.71 -13.40
C VAL A 493 -11.17 22.58 -14.36
N ALA A 494 -11.21 22.24 -15.64
CA ALA A 494 -12.01 22.96 -16.63
C ALA A 494 -13.51 22.85 -16.33
N GLN A 495 -13.96 21.66 -15.89
CA GLN A 495 -15.33 21.46 -15.44
C GLN A 495 -15.66 22.24 -14.18
N TRP A 496 -14.72 22.31 -13.23
CA TRP A 496 -14.87 23.11 -12.02
C TRP A 496 -15.07 24.59 -12.35
N PHE A 497 -14.24 25.17 -13.22
CA PHE A 497 -14.44 26.55 -13.68
C PHE A 497 -15.77 26.74 -14.39
N ARG A 498 -16.17 25.83 -15.28
CA ARG A 498 -17.49 25.93 -15.96
C ARG A 498 -18.65 25.92 -14.97
N ASN A 499 -18.61 25.05 -13.97
CA ASN A 499 -19.68 24.90 -12.99
C ASN A 499 -19.76 26.07 -11.99
N HIS A 500 -18.65 26.79 -11.77
CA HIS A 500 -18.59 27.92 -10.83
C HIS A 500 -18.59 29.29 -11.53
N ASN A 501 -18.45 29.34 -12.86
CA ASN A 501 -18.58 30.57 -13.66
C ASN A 501 -20.01 30.79 -14.19
N THR A 502 -20.97 29.90 -13.91
CA THR A 502 -22.39 30.08 -14.24
C THR A 502 -23.20 30.68 -13.07
N SER A 503 -22.53 31.41 -12.17
CA SER A 503 -23.13 32.00 -10.97
C SER A 503 -22.88 33.51 -10.87
N ASP A 504 -22.93 34.20 -12.01
CA ASP A 504 -23.06 35.66 -12.09
C ASP A 504 -24.16 36.04 -13.08
#